data_AF-A0A3T0KSX8-F1
#
_entry.id   AF-A0A3T0KSX8-F1
#
_cell.length_a   1.000
_cell.length_b   1.000
_cell.length_c   1.000
_cell.angle_alpha   90.00
_cell.angle_beta   90.00
_cell.angle_gamma   90.00
#
_symmetry.space_group_name_H-M   'P 1'
#
loop_
_entity.id
_entity.type
_entity.pdbx_description
1 polymer ?
#
loop_
_entity_poly.entity_id
_entity_poly.type
_entity_poly.pdbx_seq_one_letter_code
_entity_poly.pdbx_strand_id
1 'polypeptide(L)' 'MLKKEDLDKRICDAEEGATNLQTFREFIESSESEFELIAKNLDVMSEKQLNEYLDFLDYLWEK' A
#
# COMPACT_ATOMS: atom_id res chain seq x y z
N MET A 1 2.55 -10.41 -4.50
CA MET A 1 1.97 -9.48 -5.49
C MET A 1 0.53 -9.23 -5.09
N LEU A 2 0.25 -8.03 -4.59
CA LEU A 2 -1.05 -7.59 -4.14
C LEU A 2 -2.05 -7.54 -5.30
N LYS A 3 -3.26 -8.05 -5.08
CA LYS A 3 -4.37 -7.86 -6.02
C LYS A 3 -5.25 -6.69 -5.58
N LYS A 4 -6.00 -6.11 -6.52
CA LYS A 4 -6.94 -5.03 -6.21
C LYS A 4 -7.98 -5.41 -5.15
N GLU A 5 -8.45 -6.66 -5.19
CA GLU A 5 -9.43 -7.19 -4.23
C GLU A 5 -8.90 -7.25 -2.79
N ASP A 6 -7.58 -7.14 -2.62
CA ASP A 6 -6.92 -7.18 -1.32
C ASP A 6 -6.68 -5.79 -0.73
N LEU A 7 -6.99 -4.70 -1.45
CA LEU A 7 -6.74 -3.32 -0.98
C LEU A 7 -7.36 -3.02 0.38
N ASP A 8 -8.54 -3.61 0.65
CA ASP A 8 -9.30 -3.41 1.88
C ASP A 8 -9.06 -4.55 2.90
N LYS A 9 -8.12 -5.47 2.63
CA LYS A 9 -7.65 -6.46 3.61
C LYS A 9 -6.53 -5.87 4.45
N ARG A 10 -6.45 -6.34 5.69
CA ARG A 10 -5.34 -5.98 6.59
C ARG A 10 -4.04 -6.58 6.08
N ILE A 11 -2.96 -5.82 6.20
CA ILE A 11 -1.63 -6.26 5.75
C ILE A 11 -1.20 -7.51 6.53
N CYS A 12 -1.43 -7.56 7.85
CA CYS A 12 -1.16 -8.74 8.68
C CYS A 12 -1.93 -10.00 8.27
N ASP A 13 -3.06 -9.86 7.58
CA ASP A 13 -3.87 -11.00 7.11
C ASP A 13 -3.41 -11.48 5.72
N ALA A 14 -2.65 -10.65 4.99
CA ALA A 14 -2.20 -10.91 3.62
C ALA A 14 -0.69 -11.25 3.54
N GLU A 15 0.11 -10.73 4.45
CA GLU A 15 1.57 -10.92 4.48
C GLU A 15 2.03 -11.59 5.76
N GLU A 16 2.67 -12.74 5.61
CA GLU A 16 3.18 -13.52 6.72
C GLU A 16 4.32 -12.78 7.44
N GLY A 17 4.13 -12.51 8.74
CA GLY A 17 5.10 -11.78 9.56
C GLY A 17 4.87 -10.27 9.62
N ALA A 18 3.92 -9.73 8.85
CA ALA A 18 3.51 -8.33 8.99
C ALA A 18 2.73 -8.12 10.30
N THR A 19 3.08 -7.06 11.03
CA THR A 19 2.38 -6.63 12.26
C THR A 19 1.49 -5.41 12.03
N ASN A 20 1.49 -4.87 10.81
CA ASN A 20 0.66 -3.72 10.46
C ASN A 20 -0.82 -4.14 10.40
N LEU A 21 -1.63 -3.49 11.25
CA LEU A 21 -3.07 -3.73 11.38
C LEU A 21 -3.90 -2.91 10.39
N GLN A 22 -3.27 -1.95 9.68
CA GLN A 22 -3.91 -1.19 8.62
C GLN A 22 -4.25 -2.10 7.44
N THR A 23 -5.25 -1.70 6.68
CA THR A 23 -5.45 -2.19 5.31
C THR A 23 -4.39 -1.62 4.36
N PHE A 24 -4.21 -2.25 3.19
CA PHE A 24 -3.30 -1.70 2.18
C PHE A 24 -3.71 -0.29 1.74
N ARG A 25 -5.02 -0.01 1.64
CA ARG A 25 -5.53 1.33 1.33
C ARG A 25 -5.16 2.35 2.41
N GLU A 26 -5.41 2.03 3.67
CA GLU A 26 -5.05 2.92 4.79
C GLU A 26 -3.54 3.14 4.89
N PHE A 27 -2.74 2.09 4.64
CA PHE A 27 -1.28 2.21 4.60
C PHE A 27 -0.82 3.15 3.49
N ILE A 28 -1.38 3.03 2.28
CA ILE A 28 -1.07 3.93 1.17
C ILE A 28 -1.47 5.37 1.50
N GLU A 29 -2.70 5.61 1.94
CA GLU A 29 -3.20 6.95 2.26
C GLU A 29 -2.40 7.61 3.41
N SER A 30 -2.06 6.85 4.44
CA SER A 30 -1.23 7.35 5.54
C SER A 30 0.20 7.63 5.11
N SER A 31 0.79 6.79 4.26
CA SER A 31 2.12 7.02 3.70
C SER A 31 2.14 8.23 2.78
N GLU A 32 1.12 8.42 1.94
CA GLU A 32 0.96 9.60 1.10
C GLU A 32 0.90 10.88 1.95
N SER A 33 0.19 10.86 3.08
CA SER A 33 0.14 12.00 3.99
C SER A 33 1.47 12.25 4.70
N GLU A 34 2.17 11.21 5.17
CA GLU A 34 3.43 11.33 5.91
C GLU A 34 4.56 11.90 5.03
N PHE A 35 4.62 11.45 3.77
CA PHE A 35 5.64 11.88 2.81
C PHE A 35 5.19 13.03 1.89
N GLU A 36 4.08 13.70 2.22
CA GLU A 36 3.51 14.82 1.47
C GLU A 36 3.32 14.53 -0.04
N LEU A 37 2.91 13.30 -0.36
CA LEU A 37 2.65 12.85 -1.72
C LEU A 37 1.24 13.22 -2.18
N ILE A 38 1.07 13.32 -3.50
CA ILE A 38 -0.25 13.50 -4.11
C ILE A 38 -1.01 12.18 -4.07
N ALA A 39 -2.18 12.20 -3.43
CA ALA A 39 -3.07 11.05 -3.34
C ALA A 39 -3.38 10.45 -4.71
N LYS A 40 -3.11 9.16 -4.87
CA LYS A 40 -3.33 8.45 -6.12
C LYS A 40 -4.64 7.69 -6.13
N ASN A 41 -5.28 7.65 -7.31
CA ASN A 41 -6.46 6.84 -7.51
C ASN A 41 -6.06 5.37 -7.72
N LEU A 42 -6.23 4.55 -6.68
CA LEU A 42 -5.86 3.13 -6.68
C LEU A 42 -6.78 2.29 -7.58
N ASP A 43 -8.04 2.71 -7.76
CA ASP A 43 -9.03 1.96 -8.53
C ASP A 43 -8.70 1.94 -10.04
N VAL A 44 -7.97 2.95 -10.53
CA VAL A 44 -7.56 3.05 -11.94
C VAL A 44 -6.17 2.45 -12.22
N MET A 45 -5.37 2.16 -11.19
CA MET A 45 -4.06 1.53 -11.37
C MET A 45 -4.21 0.09 -11.87
N SER A 46 -3.29 -0.44 -12.66
CA SER A 46 -3.17 -1.88 -12.84
C SER A 46 -2.58 -2.54 -11.58
N GLU A 47 -2.76 -3.85 -11.40
CA GLU A 47 -2.12 -4.57 -10.29
C GLU A 47 -0.59 -4.38 -10.30
N LYS A 48 0.03 -4.37 -11.48
CA LYS A 48 1.45 -4.08 -11.63
C LYS A 48 1.81 -2.70 -11.07
N GLN A 49 1.07 -1.65 -11.48
CA GLN A 49 1.31 -0.29 -11.00
C GLN A 49 1.07 -0.16 -9.49
N LEU A 50 0.09 -0.88 -8.96
CA LEU A 50 -0.20 -0.89 -7.52
C LEU A 50 0.96 -1.50 -6.72
N ASN A 51 1.50 -2.63 -7.18
CA ASN A 51 2.66 -3.27 -6.54
C ASN A 51 3.92 -2.40 -6.66
N GLU A 52 4.20 -1.86 -7.85
CA GLU A 52 5.32 -0.92 -8.04
C GLU A 52 5.19 0.32 -7.13
N TYR A 53 3.96 0.74 -6.83
CA TYR A 53 3.72 1.87 -5.94
C TYR A 53 3.93 1.49 -4.47
N LEU A 54 3.50 0.30 -4.04
CA LEU A 54 3.78 -0.21 -2.70
C LEU A 54 5.28 -0.40 -2.47
N ASP A 55 6.00 -0.99 -3.42
CA ASP A 55 7.47 -1.13 -3.35
C ASP A 55 8.16 0.25 -3.17
N PHE A 56 7.62 1.29 -3.82
CA PHE A 56 8.10 2.66 -3.66
C PHE A 56 7.80 3.22 -2.26
N LEU A 57 6.60 2.99 -1.72
CA LEU A 57 6.25 3.44 -0.36
C LEU A 57 7.07 2.71 0.71
N ASP A 58 7.28 1.40 0.56
CA ASP A 58 8.16 0.62 1.45
C ASP A 58 9.59 1.16 1.42
N TYR A 59 10.11 1.47 0.23
CA TYR A 59 11.42 2.11 0.10
C TYR A 59 11.52 3.46 0.84
N LEU A 60 10.45 4.26 0.87
CA LEU A 60 10.43 5.52 1.62
C LEU A 60 10.47 5.27 3.14
N TRP A 61 9.78 4.25 3.64
CA TRP A 61 9.77 3.89 5.06
C TRP A 61 11.08 3.24 5.54
N GLU A 62 11.84 2.60 4.64
CA GLU A 62 13.18 2.07 4.95
C GLU A 62 14.29 3.14 4.98
N LYS A 63 13.98 4.40 4.63
CA LYS A 63 14.93 5.51 4.52
C LYS A 63 14.79 6.54 5.64
#